data_AF-A0A7S2UU48-F1
#
_entry.id   AF-A0A7S2UU48-F1
#
_cell.length_a   1.000
_cell.length_b   1.000
_cell.length_c   1.000
_cell.angle_alpha   90.00
_cell.angle_beta   90.00
_cell.angle_gamma   90.00
#
_symmetry.space_group_name_H-M   'P 1'
#
loop_
_entity.id
_entity.type
_entity.pdbx_description
1 polymer ?
#
loop_
_entity_poly.entity_id
_entity_poly.type
_entity_poly.pdbx_seq_one_letter_code
_entity_poly.pdbx_strand_id
1 'polypeptide(L)'
;MVAAWGGYVFIINIIPIYVVILVVGGRYSPRLYIAYSTFYAIGSLLAMQVPFVGFNVVQQAECAASHGVFILVQVFALVQHITKEVDAAALRRLLTTCAFALIGAVATMLIAMQLMGKIQWTGRSLTLLDPTYATKYIPIIASVSEHQPTTWTSFFFDLHILVPLAPVGIFFLFHNVTDGSIFVILYGTLAWYFAGVMVRLMLTLAPIACILAAVGLSGVLRKFSA
;
A
#
# COMPACT_ATOMS: atom_id res chain seq x y z
N MET A 1 -13.62 1.24 -9.55
CA MET A 1 -13.57 1.05 -8.08
C MET A 1 -13.94 2.31 -7.31
N VAL A 2 -13.33 3.47 -7.59
CA VAL A 2 -13.63 4.76 -6.91
C VAL A 2 -15.12 5.10 -6.89
N ALA A 3 -15.83 4.87 -8.00
CA ALA A 3 -17.28 5.10 -8.09
C ALA A 3 -18.15 4.08 -7.33
N ALA A 4 -17.61 2.91 -6.97
CA ALA A 4 -18.38 1.80 -6.42
C ALA A 4 -18.21 1.66 -4.90
N TRP A 5 -16.99 1.85 -4.39
CA TRP A 5 -16.70 1.64 -2.96
C TRP A 5 -15.56 2.53 -2.46
N GLY A 6 -15.71 3.03 -1.22
CA GLY A 6 -14.70 3.85 -0.52
C GLY A 6 -13.37 3.13 -0.26
N GLY A 7 -13.30 1.82 -0.45
CA GLY A 7 -12.05 1.05 -0.35
C GLY A 7 -11.01 1.38 -1.44
N TYR A 8 -11.29 2.32 -2.36
CA TYR A 8 -10.25 2.84 -3.26
C TYR A 8 -9.06 3.45 -2.50
N VAL A 9 -9.30 3.96 -1.28
CA VAL A 9 -8.26 4.45 -0.36
C VAL A 9 -7.25 3.36 -0.01
N PHE A 10 -7.69 2.11 0.09
CA PHE A 10 -6.78 0.99 0.31
C PHE A 10 -5.87 0.75 -0.90
N ILE A 11 -6.44 0.75 -2.11
CA ILE A 11 -5.68 0.51 -3.35
C ILE A 11 -4.67 1.61 -3.63
N ILE A 12 -5.08 2.88 -3.45
CA ILE A 12 -4.20 4.02 -3.72
C ILE A 12 -3.03 4.09 -2.73
N ASN A 13 -3.11 3.43 -1.58
CA ASN A 13 -2.03 3.36 -0.60
C ASN A 13 -1.15 2.10 -0.75
N ILE A 14 -1.73 0.95 -1.08
CA ILE A 14 -0.95 -0.29 -1.20
C ILE A 14 -0.01 -0.28 -2.42
N ILE A 15 -0.43 0.30 -3.54
CA ILE A 15 0.38 0.35 -4.77
C ILE A 15 1.65 1.19 -4.58
N PRO A 16 1.59 2.42 -4.03
CA PRO A 16 2.79 3.18 -3.70
C PRO A 16 3.73 2.47 -2.73
N ILE A 17 3.20 1.83 -1.68
CA ILE A 17 4.02 1.07 -0.72
C ILE A 17 4.76 -0.07 -1.44
N TYR A 18 4.08 -0.80 -2.33
CA TYR A 18 4.71 -1.82 -3.16
C TYR A 18 5.83 -1.27 -4.03
N VAL A 19 5.62 -0.12 -4.67
CA VAL A 19 6.64 0.54 -5.51
C VAL A 19 7.86 0.95 -4.67
N VAL A 20 7.64 1.51 -3.48
CA VAL A 20 8.73 1.86 -2.54
C VAL A 20 9.53 0.63 -2.15
N ILE A 21 8.86 -0.49 -1.82
CA ILE A 21 9.53 -1.75 -1.48
C ILE A 21 10.38 -2.27 -2.64
N LEU A 22 9.89 -2.18 -3.89
CA LEU A 22 10.69 -2.58 -5.06
C LEU A 22 11.90 -1.67 -5.31
N VAL A 23 11.74 -0.36 -5.13
CA VAL A 23 12.84 0.62 -5.28
C VAL A 23 13.90 0.39 -4.21
N VAL A 24 13.50 0.23 -2.94
CA VAL A 24 14.41 -0.06 -1.83
C VAL A 24 15.06 -1.43 -1.97
N GLY A 25 14.32 -2.42 -2.48
CA GLY A 25 14.83 -3.75 -2.81
C GLY A 25 15.77 -3.79 -4.02
N GLY A 26 16.09 -2.64 -4.63
CA GLY A 26 17.00 -2.53 -5.77
C GLY A 26 16.44 -3.09 -7.09
N ARG A 27 15.15 -3.47 -7.12
CA ARG A 27 14.48 -4.07 -8.29
C ARG A 27 13.75 -3.03 -9.12
N TYR A 28 14.41 -1.90 -9.39
CA TYR A 28 13.85 -0.89 -10.28
C TYR A 28 13.93 -1.34 -11.74
N SER A 29 12.83 -1.23 -12.46
CA SER A 29 12.74 -1.52 -13.90
C SER A 29 11.98 -0.40 -14.62
N PRO A 30 12.32 -0.08 -15.89
CA PRO A 30 11.55 0.85 -16.71
C PRO A 30 10.06 0.47 -16.81
N ARG A 31 9.75 -0.84 -16.72
CA ARG A 31 8.37 -1.33 -16.70
C ARG A 31 7.60 -0.83 -15.48
N LEU A 32 8.24 -0.79 -14.31
CA LEU A 32 7.65 -0.29 -13.07
C LEU A 32 7.32 1.21 -13.18
N TYR A 33 8.23 1.98 -13.76
CA TYR A 33 8.04 3.42 -13.99
C TYR A 33 6.85 3.69 -14.91
N ILE A 34 6.81 3.04 -16.08
CA ILE A 34 5.71 3.23 -17.04
C ILE A 34 4.37 2.84 -16.40
N ALA A 35 4.32 1.69 -15.72
CA ALA A 35 3.10 1.20 -15.06
C ALA A 35 2.62 2.16 -13.96
N TYR A 36 3.49 2.58 -13.05
CA TYR A 36 3.09 3.43 -11.92
C TYR A 36 2.75 4.86 -12.36
N SER A 37 3.54 5.46 -13.25
CA SER A 37 3.30 6.83 -13.70
C SER A 37 2.00 6.96 -14.50
N THR A 38 1.70 5.98 -15.37
CA THR A 38 0.42 5.94 -16.10
C THR A 38 -0.75 5.68 -15.18
N PHE A 39 -0.63 4.72 -14.25
CA PHE A 39 -1.64 4.42 -13.24
C PHE A 39 -1.99 5.65 -12.40
N TYR A 40 -0.99 6.37 -11.90
CA TYR A 40 -1.18 7.53 -11.05
C TYR A 40 -1.81 8.70 -11.81
N ALA A 41 -1.29 9.04 -13.00
CA ALA A 41 -1.80 10.18 -13.78
C ALA A 41 -3.25 9.96 -14.23
N ILE A 42 -3.53 8.81 -14.85
CA ILE A 42 -4.87 8.49 -15.36
C ILE A 42 -5.81 8.21 -14.19
N GLY A 43 -5.37 7.45 -13.19
CA GLY A 43 -6.18 7.08 -12.03
C GLY A 43 -6.63 8.30 -11.21
N SER A 44 -5.75 9.28 -11.01
CA SER A 44 -6.09 10.50 -10.27
C SER A 44 -7.09 11.37 -11.05
N LEU A 45 -6.91 11.52 -12.37
CA LEU A 45 -7.85 12.27 -13.21
C LEU A 45 -9.23 11.63 -13.23
N LEU A 46 -9.31 10.30 -13.37
CA LEU A 46 -10.59 9.58 -13.34
C LEU A 46 -11.23 9.59 -11.96
N ALA A 47 -10.45 9.58 -10.88
CA ALA A 47 -10.97 9.67 -9.52
C ALA A 47 -11.65 11.03 -9.25
N MET A 48 -11.11 12.12 -9.80
CA MET A 48 -11.70 13.46 -9.66
C MET A 48 -13.07 13.61 -10.35
N GLN A 49 -13.37 12.78 -11.35
CA GLN A 49 -14.65 12.83 -12.06
C GLN A 49 -15.83 12.36 -11.20
N VAL A 50 -15.58 11.63 -10.10
CA VAL A 50 -16.64 11.17 -9.20
C VAL A 50 -17.06 12.33 -8.30
N PRO A 51 -18.32 12.83 -8.35
CA PRO A 51 -18.74 14.03 -7.64
C PRO A 51 -18.53 13.97 -6.12
N PHE A 52 -18.65 12.78 -5.53
CA PHE A 52 -18.42 12.55 -4.11
C PHE A 52 -16.94 12.70 -3.71
N VAL A 53 -16.03 12.41 -4.62
CA VAL A 53 -14.58 12.48 -4.39
C VAL A 53 -14.07 13.87 -4.78
N GLY A 54 -14.45 14.39 -5.94
CA GLY A 54 -14.08 15.74 -6.38
C GLY A 54 -12.59 16.04 -6.19
N PHE A 55 -12.28 17.14 -5.50
CA PHE A 55 -10.91 17.57 -5.19
C PHE A 55 -10.31 16.94 -3.93
N ASN A 56 -11.02 16.01 -3.27
CA ASN A 56 -10.51 15.30 -2.10
C ASN A 56 -9.25 14.48 -2.43
N VAL A 57 -9.06 14.07 -3.69
CA VAL A 57 -7.84 13.39 -4.15
C VAL A 57 -6.57 14.22 -3.89
N VAL A 58 -6.65 15.54 -3.95
CA VAL A 58 -5.48 16.44 -3.77
C VAL A 58 -5.40 16.96 -2.34
N GLN A 59 -6.55 17.19 -1.71
CA GLN A 59 -6.61 17.83 -0.40
C GLN A 59 -6.53 16.86 0.77
N GLN A 60 -6.85 15.57 0.59
CA GLN A 60 -6.81 14.60 1.67
C GLN A 60 -5.43 13.96 1.84
N ALA A 61 -5.03 13.78 3.10
CA ALA A 61 -3.80 13.09 3.50
C ALA A 61 -3.70 11.66 2.96
N GLU A 62 -4.86 11.02 2.76
CA GLU A 62 -4.98 9.63 2.32
C GLU A 62 -4.40 9.38 0.92
N CYS A 63 -4.30 10.43 0.09
CA CYS A 63 -3.67 10.37 -1.22
C CYS A 63 -2.26 10.96 -1.21
N ALA A 64 -1.79 11.58 -0.12
CA ALA A 64 -0.46 12.20 -0.06
C ALA A 64 0.67 11.19 -0.29
N ALA A 65 0.50 9.94 0.15
CA ALA A 65 1.45 8.86 -0.07
C ALA A 65 1.66 8.57 -1.58
N SER A 66 0.60 8.54 -2.38
CA SER A 66 0.71 8.28 -3.82
C SER A 66 1.39 9.44 -4.57
N HIS A 67 1.09 10.69 -4.18
CA HIS A 67 1.75 11.89 -4.70
C HIS A 67 3.25 11.88 -4.38
N GLY A 68 3.62 11.58 -3.13
CA GLY A 68 5.01 11.52 -2.69
C GLY A 68 5.82 10.46 -3.44
N VAL A 69 5.25 9.26 -3.61
CA VAL A 69 5.92 8.17 -4.35
C VAL A 69 6.01 8.48 -5.85
N PHE A 70 5.02 9.18 -6.43
CA PHE A 70 5.10 9.63 -7.82
C PHE A 70 6.28 10.58 -8.06
N ILE A 71 6.45 11.57 -7.18
CA ILE A 71 7.60 12.47 -7.26
C ILE A 71 8.91 11.69 -7.08
N LEU A 72 8.97 10.77 -6.10
CA LEU A 72 10.16 9.96 -5.85
C LEU A 72 10.56 9.13 -7.09
N VAL A 73 9.60 8.46 -7.72
CA VAL A 73 9.83 7.64 -8.91
C VAL A 73 10.29 8.49 -10.10
N GLN A 74 9.73 9.70 -10.26
CA GLN A 74 10.16 10.64 -11.31
C GLN A 74 11.61 11.07 -11.13
N VAL A 75 11.99 11.43 -9.91
CA VAL A 75 13.35 11.84 -9.57
C VAL A 75 14.32 10.68 -9.76
N PHE A 76 13.94 9.48 -9.30
CA PHE A 76 14.77 8.29 -9.45
C PHE A 76 15.02 7.94 -10.92
N ALA A 77 13.99 8.01 -11.76
CA ALA A 77 14.11 7.77 -13.20
C ALA A 77 15.02 8.80 -13.89
N LEU A 78 14.87 10.08 -13.55
CA LEU A 78 15.69 11.16 -14.08
C LEU A 78 17.17 10.97 -13.70
N VAL A 79 17.44 10.67 -12.43
CA VAL A 79 18.80 10.39 -11.92
C VAL A 79 19.42 9.20 -12.64
N GLN A 80 18.66 8.13 -12.85
CA GLN A 80 19.16 6.97 -13.58
C GLN A 80 19.42 7.26 -15.06
N HIS A 81 18.61 8.11 -15.70
CA HIS A 81 18.83 8.51 -17.09
C HIS A 81 20.10 9.36 -17.24
N ILE A 82 20.31 10.36 -16.39
CA ILE A 82 21.53 11.20 -16.42
C ILE A 82 22.78 10.37 -16.10
N THR A 83 22.68 9.40 -15.19
CA THR A 83 23.82 8.52 -14.82
C THR A 83 24.27 7.61 -15.99
N LYS A 84 23.44 7.39 -17.01
CA LYS A 84 23.80 6.58 -18.19
C LYS A 84 24.59 7.37 -19.24
N GLU A 85 24.40 8.68 -19.31
CA GLU A 85 24.98 9.53 -20.35
C GLU A 85 26.31 10.21 -19.90
N VAL A 86 26.73 10.06 -18.64
CA VAL A 86 27.91 10.78 -18.09
C VAL A 86 28.81 9.90 -17.19
N ASP A 87 30.13 10.03 -17.36
CA ASP A 87 31.23 9.33 -16.66
C ASP A 87 31.63 9.98 -15.29
N ALA A 88 32.09 9.31 -14.23
CA ALA A 88 31.64 8.07 -13.58
C ALA A 88 31.67 8.09 -12.02
N ALA A 89 32.30 9.06 -11.32
CA ALA A 89 32.45 8.96 -9.85
C ALA A 89 32.07 10.20 -9.03
N ALA A 90 32.37 11.41 -9.52
CA ALA A 90 32.04 12.67 -8.83
C ALA A 90 30.62 13.12 -9.13
N LEU A 91 30.20 13.06 -10.40
CA LEU A 91 28.83 13.39 -10.82
C LEU A 91 27.82 12.41 -10.24
N ARG A 92 28.17 11.11 -10.17
CA ARG A 92 27.34 10.08 -9.56
C ARG A 92 27.11 10.34 -8.07
N ARG A 93 28.16 10.73 -7.32
CA ARG A 93 28.04 11.13 -5.91
C ARG A 93 27.18 12.37 -5.75
N LEU A 94 27.43 13.41 -6.56
CA LEU A 94 26.70 14.69 -6.51
C LEU A 94 25.21 14.51 -6.88
N LEU A 95 24.91 13.67 -7.86
CA LEU A 95 23.53 13.34 -8.26
C LEU A 95 22.82 12.44 -7.25
N THR A 96 23.50 11.47 -6.63
CA THR A 96 22.90 10.73 -5.51
C THR A 96 22.63 11.65 -4.33
N THR A 97 23.54 12.56 -3.98
CA THR A 97 23.29 13.53 -2.91
C THR A 97 22.17 14.51 -3.26
N CYS A 98 22.06 14.96 -4.51
CA CYS A 98 20.93 15.77 -4.96
C CYS A 98 19.62 14.99 -4.97
N ALA A 99 19.62 13.71 -5.36
CA ALA A 99 18.44 12.86 -5.33
C ALA A 99 17.95 12.66 -3.89
N PHE A 100 18.86 12.32 -2.96
CA PHE A 100 18.55 12.21 -1.53
C PHE A 100 18.13 13.56 -0.93
N ALA A 101 18.76 14.66 -1.32
CA ALA A 101 18.38 16.01 -0.87
C ALA A 101 17.00 16.42 -1.39
N LEU A 102 16.65 16.04 -2.62
CA LEU A 102 15.36 16.37 -3.21
C LEU A 102 14.24 15.46 -2.67
N ILE A 103 14.52 14.18 -2.43
CA ILE A 103 13.64 13.30 -1.66
C ILE A 103 13.44 13.86 -0.24
N GLY A 104 14.53 14.30 0.40
CA GLY A 104 14.49 14.96 1.71
C GLY A 104 13.68 16.24 1.69
N ALA A 105 13.85 17.08 0.67
CA ALA A 105 13.11 18.34 0.50
C ALA A 105 11.62 18.11 0.24
N VAL A 106 11.27 17.09 -0.55
CA VAL A 106 9.87 16.71 -0.80
C VAL A 106 9.26 16.10 0.46
N ALA A 107 10.00 15.27 1.20
CA ALA A 107 9.56 14.73 2.47
C ALA A 107 9.34 15.85 3.50
N THR A 108 10.26 16.81 3.62
CA THR A 108 10.09 17.95 4.53
C THR A 108 8.98 18.90 4.07
N MET A 109 8.77 19.07 2.76
CA MET A 109 7.64 19.84 2.21
C MET A 109 6.30 19.18 2.54
N LEU A 110 6.20 17.85 2.39
CA LEU A 110 4.99 17.09 2.75
C LEU A 110 4.75 17.14 4.27
N ILE A 111 5.79 16.98 5.08
CA ILE A 111 5.71 17.11 6.54
C ILE A 111 5.32 18.54 6.95
N ALA A 112 5.88 19.57 6.29
CA ALA A 112 5.53 20.97 6.55
C ALA A 112 4.09 21.29 6.16
N MET A 113 3.60 20.76 5.03
CA MET A 113 2.19 20.89 4.65
C MET A 113 1.23 20.14 5.59
N GLN A 114 1.70 19.05 6.19
CA GLN A 114 0.96 18.31 7.21
C GLN A 114 0.94 19.07 8.55
N LEU A 115 2.04 19.70 8.94
CA LEU A 115 2.14 20.55 10.15
C LEU A 115 1.35 21.87 10.02
N MET A 116 1.27 22.44 8.81
CA MET A 116 0.44 23.61 8.52
C MET A 116 -1.08 23.30 8.49
N GLY A 117 -1.48 22.05 8.73
CA GLY A 117 -2.88 21.66 8.89
C GLY A 117 -3.71 21.69 7.60
N LYS A 118 -3.09 21.89 6.43
CA LYS A 118 -3.77 21.84 5.12
C LYS A 118 -4.05 20.42 4.64
N ILE A 119 -3.29 19.45 5.15
CA ILE A 119 -3.43 18.02 4.85
C ILE A 119 -3.85 17.32 6.14
N GLN A 120 -5.15 17.25 6.40
CA GLN A 120 -5.69 16.58 7.57
C GLN A 120 -6.08 15.13 7.24
N TRP A 121 -5.75 14.21 8.14
CA TRP A 121 -6.23 12.83 8.10
C TRP A 121 -7.73 12.84 8.40
N THR A 122 -8.53 12.09 7.64
CA THR A 122 -9.95 11.98 7.99
C THR A 122 -10.08 11.17 9.28
N GLY A 123 -11.05 11.53 10.14
CA GLY A 123 -11.27 10.82 11.40
C GLY A 123 -11.44 9.32 11.22
N ARG A 124 -12.00 8.86 10.09
CA ARG A 124 -12.21 7.44 9.79
C ARG A 124 -10.93 6.69 9.42
N SER A 125 -10.01 7.29 8.68
CA SER A 125 -8.71 6.65 8.37
C SER A 125 -7.78 6.68 9.59
N LEU A 126 -7.85 7.72 10.41
CA LEU A 126 -7.11 7.78 11.68
C LEU A 126 -7.55 6.67 12.65
N THR A 127 -8.84 6.34 12.70
CA THR A 127 -9.34 5.23 13.53
C THR A 127 -8.90 3.84 13.05
N LEU A 128 -8.50 3.70 11.78
CA LEU A 128 -7.94 2.45 11.26
C LEU A 128 -6.46 2.27 11.62
N LEU A 129 -5.76 3.37 11.88
CA LEU A 129 -4.35 3.36 12.31
C LEU A 129 -4.21 3.37 13.84
N ASP A 130 -5.10 4.08 14.52
CA ASP A 130 -5.22 4.10 15.97
C ASP A 130 -6.69 3.82 16.40
N PRO A 131 -7.02 2.56 16.74
CA PRO A 131 -8.37 2.21 17.17
C PRO A 131 -8.75 2.86 18.51
N THR A 132 -7.78 3.29 19.32
CA THR A 132 -8.05 3.92 20.62
C THR A 132 -8.56 5.35 20.48
N TYR A 133 -8.27 6.01 19.35
CA TYR A 133 -8.74 7.35 19.02
C TYR A 133 -10.26 7.39 18.83
N ALA A 134 -10.85 6.35 18.22
CA ALA A 134 -12.29 6.27 17.98
C ALA A 134 -13.08 6.30 19.28
N THR A 135 -12.68 5.46 20.23
CA THR A 135 -13.36 5.28 21.51
C THR A 135 -13.29 6.52 22.39
N LYS A 136 -12.20 7.28 22.31
CA LYS A 136 -11.96 8.44 23.18
C LYS A 136 -12.53 9.74 22.65
N TYR A 137 -12.49 9.97 21.33
CA TYR A 137 -12.80 11.27 20.75
C TYR A 137 -14.10 11.31 19.93
N ILE A 138 -14.58 10.17 19.40
CA ILE A 138 -15.80 10.13 18.57
C ILE A 138 -16.65 8.89 18.91
N PRO A 139 -17.48 8.94 19.97
CA PRO A 139 -18.23 7.76 20.44
C PRO A 139 -19.25 7.21 19.43
N ILE A 140 -19.67 7.99 18.44
CA ILE A 140 -20.58 7.56 17.36
C ILE A 140 -19.91 6.51 16.46
N ILE A 141 -18.59 6.58 16.26
CA ILE A 141 -17.87 5.59 15.42
C ILE A 141 -17.69 4.29 16.20
N ALA A 142 -17.39 4.40 17.51
CA ALA A 142 -17.19 3.24 18.37
C ALA A 142 -18.49 2.46 18.69
N SER A 143 -19.67 3.10 18.57
CA SER A 143 -20.94 2.44 18.89
C SER A 143 -21.45 1.48 17.81
N VAL A 144 -20.87 1.50 16.60
CA VAL A 144 -21.27 0.60 15.52
C VAL A 144 -20.58 -0.76 15.70
N SER A 145 -21.37 -1.83 15.77
CA SER A 145 -20.86 -3.19 15.94
C SER A 145 -19.87 -3.63 14.85
N GLU A 146 -19.98 -3.08 13.63
CA GLU A 146 -19.05 -3.34 12.52
C GLU A 146 -17.63 -2.79 12.75
N HIS A 147 -17.48 -1.76 13.59
CA HIS A 147 -16.21 -1.13 13.93
C HIS A 147 -15.49 -1.83 15.09
N GLN A 148 -16.08 -2.89 15.65
CA GLN A 148 -15.48 -3.67 16.73
C GLN A 148 -14.32 -4.54 16.21
N PRO A 149 -13.35 -4.86 17.07
CA PRO A 149 -12.25 -5.75 16.72
C PRO A 149 -12.74 -7.20 16.52
N THR A 150 -12.02 -7.94 15.68
CA THR A 150 -12.31 -9.36 15.42
C THR A 150 -11.72 -10.25 16.50
N THR A 151 -12.48 -11.28 16.88
CA THR A 151 -11.96 -12.34 17.75
C THR A 151 -11.40 -13.49 16.90
N TRP A 152 -10.49 -14.29 17.47
CA TRP A 152 -9.89 -15.43 16.78
C TRP A 152 -10.94 -16.46 16.32
N THR A 153 -12.05 -16.59 17.07
CA THR A 153 -13.15 -17.50 16.75
C THR A 153 -13.86 -17.06 15.47
N SER A 154 -14.04 -15.75 15.24
CA SER A 154 -14.59 -15.22 13.99
C SER A 154 -13.69 -15.55 12.79
N PHE A 155 -12.37 -15.44 12.93
CA PHE A 155 -11.44 -15.86 11.87
C PHE A 155 -11.59 -17.33 11.51
N PHE A 156 -11.68 -18.21 12.50
CA PHE A 156 -11.82 -19.64 12.25
C PHE A 156 -13.20 -19.99 11.66
N PHE A 157 -14.25 -19.32 12.12
CA PHE A 157 -15.61 -19.54 11.62
C PHE A 157 -15.76 -19.13 10.15
N ASP A 158 -15.17 -18.00 9.75
CA ASP A 158 -15.33 -17.51 8.38
C ASP A 158 -14.37 -18.20 7.39
N LEU A 159 -13.12 -18.44 7.80
CA LEU A 159 -12.05 -18.90 6.91
C LEU A 159 -11.66 -20.38 7.10
N HIS A 160 -12.15 -21.07 8.13
CA HIS A 160 -11.90 -22.49 8.40
C HIS A 160 -10.43 -22.91 8.13
N ILE A 161 -10.20 -23.74 7.10
CA ILE A 161 -8.90 -24.31 6.76
C ILE A 161 -7.93 -23.29 6.11
N LEU A 162 -8.43 -22.14 5.66
CA LEU A 162 -7.61 -21.12 5.03
C LEU A 162 -6.72 -20.39 6.05
N VAL A 163 -7.16 -20.27 7.31
CA VAL A 163 -6.41 -19.61 8.38
C VAL A 163 -5.03 -20.26 8.61
N PRO A 164 -4.92 -21.58 8.86
CA PRO A 164 -3.63 -22.23 9.02
C PRO A 164 -2.82 -22.33 7.72
N LEU A 165 -3.48 -22.30 6.55
CA LEU A 165 -2.80 -22.46 5.26
C LEU A 165 -2.24 -21.14 4.70
N ALA A 166 -2.79 -20.00 5.09
CA ALA A 166 -2.28 -18.68 4.72
C ALA A 166 -0.80 -18.44 5.09
N PRO A 167 -0.33 -18.73 6.32
CA PRO A 167 1.09 -18.57 6.66
C PRO A 167 1.99 -19.54 5.88
N VAL A 168 1.51 -20.75 5.57
CA VAL A 168 2.23 -21.70 4.72
C VAL A 168 2.39 -21.13 3.30
N GLY A 169 1.34 -20.53 2.75
CA GLY A 169 1.39 -19.82 1.47
C GLY A 169 2.44 -18.71 1.47
N ILE A 170 2.42 -17.83 2.49
CA ILE A 170 3.40 -16.75 2.63
C ILE A 170 4.82 -17.31 2.67
N PHE A 171 5.07 -18.40 3.40
CA PHE A 171 6.38 -19.04 3.47
C PHE A 171 6.89 -19.50 2.09
N PHE A 172 6.03 -20.14 1.29
CA PHE A 172 6.40 -20.53 -0.08
C PHE A 172 6.67 -19.33 -0.99
N LEU A 173 5.93 -18.22 -0.82
CA LEU A 173 6.18 -16.99 -1.57
C LEU A 173 7.53 -16.35 -1.22
N PHE A 174 7.97 -16.43 0.04
CA PHE A 174 9.31 -15.95 0.44
C PHE A 174 10.44 -16.79 -0.15
N HIS A 175 10.20 -18.07 -0.43
CA HIS A 175 11.22 -18.92 -1.06
C HIS A 175 11.42 -18.58 -2.55
N ASN A 176 10.35 -18.19 -3.26
CA ASN A 176 10.39 -17.82 -4.67
C ASN A 176 10.02 -16.34 -4.86
N VAL A 177 10.98 -15.45 -4.61
CA VAL A 177 10.76 -13.99 -4.62
C VAL A 177 10.73 -13.44 -6.05
N THR A 178 9.52 -13.37 -6.60
CA THR A 178 9.20 -12.61 -7.83
C THR A 178 8.56 -11.27 -7.49
N ASP A 179 8.53 -10.34 -8.44
CA ASP A 179 7.91 -9.02 -8.23
C ASP A 179 6.42 -9.17 -7.86
N GLY A 180 5.72 -10.12 -8.49
CA GLY A 180 4.35 -10.48 -8.14
C GLY A 180 4.21 -11.09 -6.74
N SER A 181 5.16 -11.93 -6.31
CA SER A 181 5.16 -12.52 -4.97
C SER A 181 5.25 -11.43 -3.88
N ILE A 182 6.07 -10.39 -4.10
CA ILE A 182 6.22 -9.27 -3.16
C ILE A 182 4.89 -8.53 -2.98
N PHE A 183 4.15 -8.29 -4.07
CA PHE A 183 2.83 -7.66 -4.00
C PHE A 183 1.83 -8.50 -3.19
N VAL A 184 1.81 -9.82 -3.42
CA VAL A 184 0.90 -10.75 -2.71
C VAL A 184 1.23 -10.83 -1.22
N ILE A 185 2.52 -10.86 -0.85
CA ILE A 185 2.96 -10.82 0.55
C ILE A 185 2.53 -9.52 1.22
N LEU A 186 2.77 -8.38 0.56
CA LEU A 186 2.38 -7.07 1.08
C LEU A 186 0.86 -6.98 1.29
N TYR A 187 0.09 -7.43 0.31
CA TYR A 187 -1.36 -7.42 0.40
C TYR A 187 -1.88 -8.36 1.50
N GLY A 188 -1.30 -9.56 1.62
CA GLY A 188 -1.65 -10.52 2.66
C GLY A 188 -1.40 -9.97 4.06
N THR A 189 -0.19 -9.46 4.32
CA THR A 189 0.19 -8.93 5.64
C THR A 189 -0.66 -7.73 6.05
N LEU A 190 -0.85 -6.77 5.14
CA LEU A 190 -1.63 -5.56 5.39
C LEU A 190 -3.13 -5.89 5.59
N ALA A 191 -3.70 -6.79 4.79
CA ALA A 191 -5.09 -7.22 4.93
C ALA A 191 -5.33 -7.97 6.25
N TRP A 192 -4.37 -8.79 6.70
CA TRP A 192 -4.48 -9.50 7.98
C TRP A 192 -4.48 -8.54 9.16
N TYR A 193 -3.65 -7.50 9.11
CA TYR A 193 -3.65 -6.42 10.10
C TYR A 193 -5.01 -5.71 10.15
N PHE A 194 -5.52 -5.25 9.00
CA PHE A 194 -6.77 -4.52 8.95
C PHE A 194 -8.00 -5.35 9.34
N ALA A 195 -8.03 -6.63 8.98
CA ALA A 195 -9.08 -7.54 9.43
C ALA A 195 -9.04 -7.78 10.94
N GLY A 196 -7.85 -7.72 11.56
CA GLY A 196 -7.70 -7.79 13.02
C GLY A 196 -8.32 -6.59 13.74
N VAL A 197 -8.19 -5.40 13.16
CA VAL A 197 -8.67 -4.15 13.76
C VAL A 197 -10.19 -3.97 13.62
N MET A 198 -10.79 -4.42 12.51
CA MET A 198 -12.20 -4.18 12.23
C MET A 198 -12.88 -5.38 11.55
N VAL A 199 -14.00 -5.85 12.12
CA VAL A 199 -14.77 -7.01 11.61
C VAL A 199 -15.18 -6.86 10.15
N ARG A 200 -15.65 -5.69 9.73
CA ARG A 200 -16.06 -5.47 8.33
C ARG A 200 -14.94 -5.68 7.31
N LEU A 201 -13.69 -5.45 7.69
CA LEU A 201 -12.55 -5.57 6.78
C LEU A 201 -12.16 -7.02 6.51
N MET A 202 -12.79 -7.98 7.19
CA MET A 202 -12.73 -9.41 6.85
C MET A 202 -13.12 -9.70 5.40
N LEU A 203 -14.05 -8.93 4.83
CA LEU A 203 -14.42 -9.03 3.41
C LEU A 203 -13.24 -8.72 2.47
N THR A 204 -12.34 -7.80 2.86
CA THR A 204 -11.13 -7.51 2.07
C THR A 204 -10.03 -8.55 2.26
N LEU A 205 -10.03 -9.27 3.37
CA LEU A 205 -9.09 -10.34 3.64
C LEU A 205 -9.43 -11.62 2.86
N ALA A 206 -10.71 -11.95 2.69
CA ALA A 206 -11.14 -13.22 2.11
C ALA A 206 -10.47 -13.56 0.76
N PRO A 207 -10.39 -12.64 -0.24
CA PRO A 207 -9.77 -12.95 -1.52
C PRO A 207 -8.28 -13.29 -1.41
N ILE A 208 -7.53 -12.56 -0.59
CA ILE A 208 -6.08 -12.79 -0.45
C ILE A 208 -5.79 -14.03 0.39
N ALA A 209 -6.63 -14.32 1.39
CA ALA A 209 -6.57 -15.56 2.15
C ALA A 209 -6.76 -16.78 1.23
N CYS A 210 -7.72 -16.73 0.30
CA CYS A 210 -7.92 -17.77 -0.72
C CYS A 210 -6.69 -17.96 -1.62
N ILE A 211 -6.09 -16.87 -2.09
CA ILE A 211 -4.89 -16.93 -2.96
C ILE A 211 -3.71 -17.53 -2.19
N LEU A 212 -3.44 -17.07 -0.96
CA LEU A 212 -2.35 -17.59 -0.14
C LEU A 212 -2.56 -19.06 0.21
N ALA A 213 -3.79 -19.44 0.59
CA ALA A 213 -4.15 -20.83 0.86
C ALA A 213 -3.96 -21.71 -0.38
N ALA A 214 -4.37 -21.24 -1.57
CA ALA A 214 -4.19 -21.97 -2.82
C ALA A 214 -2.70 -22.18 -3.17
N VAL A 215 -1.87 -21.14 -3.00
CA VAL A 215 -0.41 -21.27 -3.22
C VAL A 215 0.22 -22.20 -2.20
N GLY A 216 -0.19 -22.12 -0.93
CA GLY A 216 0.26 -23.04 0.13
C GLY A 216 -0.08 -24.49 -0.20
N LEU A 217 -1.33 -24.77 -0.54
CA LEU A 217 -1.77 -26.12 -0.91
C LEU A 217 -1.03 -26.66 -2.13
N SER A 218 -0.91 -25.84 -3.18
CA SER A 218 -0.22 -26.23 -4.42
C SER A 218 1.27 -26.49 -4.18
N GLY A 219 1.93 -25.67 -3.36
CA GLY A 219 3.33 -25.84 -3.00
C GLY A 219 3.58 -27.12 -2.20
N VAL A 220 2.68 -27.45 -1.27
CA VAL A 220 2.73 -28.70 -0.51
C VAL A 220 2.51 -29.91 -1.42
N LEU A 221 1.46 -29.89 -2.24
CA LEU A 221 1.14 -30.99 -3.16
C LEU A 221 2.30 -31.27 -4.13
N ARG A 222 2.89 -30.22 -4.71
CA ARG A 222 4.04 -30.39 -5.63
C ARG A 222 5.27 -31.00 -4.97
N LYS A 223 5.50 -30.71 -3.69
CA LYS A 223 6.62 -31.31 -2.94
C LYS A 223 6.38 -32.78 -2.59
N PHE A 224 5.12 -33.19 -2.42
CA PHE A 224 4.77 -34.59 -2.14
C PHE A 224 4.58 -35.43 -3.41
N SER A 225 4.28 -34.81 -4.55
CA SER A 225 4.15 -35.49 -5.85
C SER A 225 5.46 -35.66 -6.61
N ALA A 226 6.55 -35.03 -6.15
CA ALA A 226 7.90 -35.11 -6.71
C ALA A 226 8.75 -36.06 -5.86
#